data_AF-A0A2E7DS97-F1
#
_entry.id   AF-A0A2E7DS97-F1
#
_cell.length_a   1.000
_cell.length_b   1.000
_cell.length_c   1.000
_cell.angle_alpha   90.00
_cell.angle_beta   90.00
_cell.angle_gamma   90.00
#
_symmetry.space_group_name_H-M   'P 1'
#
loop_
_entity.id
_entity.type
_entity.pdbx_description
1 polymer ?
#
loop_
_entity_poly.entity_id
_entity_poly.type
_entity_poly.pdbx_seq_one_letter_code
_entity_poly.pdbx_strand_id
1 'polypeptide(L)'
;ALIDYETNGLIIPERIGNSALITIDGGSHLGFLDLADPIFRFMHNPDTIGCQGVLAALDQGTEEVYISIGTEAEGVVIDPTAPEVCANLPPREASHPGRQGMILEIAVLAFFESVFGDSTEIQRAASYQLEKSLAADFNEAHFHN
;
A
#
# COMPACT_ATOMS: atom_id res chain seq x y z
N ALA A 1 -7.34 1.49 -6.47
CA ALA A 1 -8.43 2.45 -6.76
C ALA A 1 -7.87 3.84 -7.00
N LEU A 2 -7.03 4.35 -6.09
CA LEU A 2 -6.33 5.62 -6.31
C LEU A 2 -5.15 5.48 -7.27
N ILE A 3 -4.18 4.62 -6.92
CA ILE A 3 -3.05 4.23 -7.78
C ILE A 3 -3.21 2.76 -8.17
N ASP A 4 -2.71 2.41 -9.36
CA ASP A 4 -2.69 1.02 -9.83
C ASP A 4 -1.56 0.23 -9.16
N TYR A 5 -1.92 -0.90 -8.55
CA TYR A 5 -0.99 -1.75 -7.82
C TYR A 5 -0.06 -2.53 -8.75
N GLU A 6 -0.56 -3.00 -9.90
CA GLU A 6 0.22 -3.86 -10.78
C GLU A 6 1.44 -3.13 -11.34
N THR A 7 1.28 -1.86 -11.69
CA THR A 7 2.35 -1.03 -12.26
C THR A 7 3.23 -0.35 -11.21
N ASN A 8 2.71 -0.05 -10.01
CA ASN A 8 3.45 0.73 -9.00
C ASN A 8 3.95 -0.09 -7.80
N GLY A 9 3.23 -1.14 -7.41
CA GLY A 9 3.54 -1.95 -6.22
C GLY A 9 4.32 -3.22 -6.53
N LEU A 10 3.88 -4.00 -7.53
CA LEU A 10 4.51 -5.28 -7.86
C LEU A 10 5.97 -5.18 -8.30
N ILE A 11 6.37 -4.03 -8.84
CA ILE A 11 7.72 -3.82 -9.34
C ILE A 11 8.77 -3.65 -8.21
N ILE A 12 8.34 -3.47 -6.97
CA ILE A 12 9.23 -3.13 -5.85
C ILE A 12 10.25 -4.24 -5.54
N PRO A 13 9.88 -5.53 -5.37
CA PRO A 13 10.85 -6.59 -5.12
C PRO A 13 11.87 -6.75 -6.25
N GLU A 14 11.47 -6.51 -7.51
CA GLU A 14 12.38 -6.54 -8.67
C GLU A 14 13.40 -5.39 -8.65
N ARG A 15 13.00 -4.20 -8.17
CA ARG A 15 13.87 -3.01 -8.11
C ARG A 15 14.76 -2.99 -6.86
N ILE A 16 14.31 -3.58 -5.75
CA ILE A 16 14.97 -3.51 -4.45
C ILE A 16 15.08 -4.92 -3.86
N GLY A 17 16.21 -5.59 -4.12
CA GLY A 17 16.41 -7.01 -3.73
C GLY A 17 16.53 -7.28 -2.23
N ASN A 18 16.52 -6.26 -1.38
CA ASN A 18 16.44 -6.37 0.08
C ASN A 18 15.16 -5.72 0.65
N SER A 19 14.13 -5.59 -0.18
CA SER A 19 12.80 -5.14 0.25
C SER A 19 11.91 -6.31 0.63
N ALA A 20 10.83 -6.00 1.34
CA ALA A 20 9.70 -6.89 1.55
C ALA A 20 8.45 -6.15 1.09
N LEU A 21 7.57 -6.83 0.34
CA LEU A 21 6.30 -6.28 -0.08
C LEU A 21 5.17 -7.07 0.59
N ILE A 22 4.32 -6.36 1.33
CA ILE A 22 3.05 -6.89 1.84
C ILE A 22 1.91 -6.29 1.03
N THR A 23 0.98 -7.14 0.63
CA THR A 23 -0.23 -6.72 -0.09
C THR A 23 -1.48 -7.18 0.63
N ILE A 24 -2.55 -6.40 0.52
CA ILE A 24 -3.84 -6.70 1.13
C ILE A 24 -4.90 -6.68 0.04
N ASP A 25 -5.53 -7.82 -0.20
CA ASP A 25 -6.67 -7.91 -1.10
C ASP A 25 -7.83 -7.06 -0.58
N GLY A 26 -8.44 -6.30 -1.48
CA GLY A 26 -9.45 -5.30 -1.11
C GLY A 26 -8.89 -4.11 -0.33
N GLY A 27 -7.58 -3.90 -0.29
CA GLY A 27 -7.01 -2.73 0.36
C GLY A 27 -7.51 -1.41 -0.26
N SER A 28 -7.81 -0.43 0.59
CA SER A 28 -8.07 0.96 0.21
C SER A 28 -6.93 1.88 0.65
N HIS A 29 -6.64 2.93 -0.11
CA HIS A 29 -5.63 3.94 0.24
C HIS A 29 -6.09 4.75 1.45
N LEU A 30 -7.35 5.18 1.46
CA LEU A 30 -7.92 5.96 2.56
C LEU A 30 -8.22 5.14 3.81
N GLY A 31 -8.14 3.80 3.72
CA GLY A 31 -8.30 2.89 4.86
C GLY A 31 -7.18 2.98 5.91
N PHE A 32 -6.05 3.61 5.57
CA PHE A 32 -4.92 3.83 6.48
C PHE A 32 -4.91 5.21 7.17
N LEU A 33 -5.85 6.09 6.84
CA LEU A 33 -5.94 7.37 7.54
C LEU A 33 -6.41 7.15 8.98
N ASP A 34 -5.86 7.89 9.95
CA ASP A 34 -6.29 7.82 11.36
C ASP A 34 -7.80 8.09 11.52
N LEU A 35 -8.38 8.84 10.58
CA LEU A 35 -9.80 9.16 10.55
C LEU A 35 -10.67 8.06 9.92
N ALA A 36 -10.08 7.03 9.31
CA ALA A 36 -10.80 6.01 8.57
C ALA A 36 -11.77 5.22 9.46
N ASP A 37 -11.41 4.99 10.73
CA ASP A 37 -12.33 4.56 11.78
C ASP A 37 -12.48 5.72 12.79
N PRO A 38 -13.63 6.42 12.86
CA PRO A 38 -14.97 5.96 12.49
C PRO A 38 -15.52 6.46 11.14
N ILE A 39 -14.86 7.40 10.45
CA ILE A 39 -15.52 8.17 9.38
C ILE A 39 -15.90 7.31 8.17
N PHE A 40 -15.06 6.34 7.81
CA PHE A 40 -15.22 5.52 6.61
C PHE A 40 -15.68 4.09 6.90
N ARG A 41 -15.94 3.76 8.17
CA ARG A 41 -16.32 2.43 8.65
C ARG A 41 -17.48 1.80 7.87
N PHE A 42 -18.46 2.60 7.46
CA PHE A 42 -19.68 2.14 6.77
C PHE A 42 -19.67 2.42 5.26
N MET A 43 -18.54 2.86 4.71
CA MET A 43 -18.40 3.07 3.27
C MET A 43 -17.96 1.77 2.59
N HIS A 44 -18.48 1.51 1.39
CA HIS A 44 -18.03 0.37 0.57
C HIS A 44 -16.54 0.50 0.20
N ASN A 45 -16.10 1.70 -0.19
CA ASN A 45 -14.68 2.00 -0.41
C ASN A 45 -14.43 3.52 -0.33
N PRO A 46 -13.63 4.00 0.65
CA PRO A 46 -13.37 5.42 0.83
C PRO A 46 -12.50 6.03 -0.27
N ASP A 47 -11.79 5.24 -1.07
CA ASP A 47 -10.96 5.76 -2.17
C ASP A 47 -11.76 6.54 -3.21
N THR A 48 -13.09 6.34 -3.27
CA THR A 48 -13.98 7.18 -4.09
C THR A 48 -13.86 8.66 -3.72
N ILE A 49 -13.79 8.99 -2.43
CA ILE A 49 -13.63 10.37 -1.95
C ILE A 49 -12.21 10.86 -2.25
N GLY A 50 -11.20 10.02 -1.99
CA GLY A 50 -9.81 10.33 -2.30
C GLY A 50 -9.60 10.68 -3.77
N CYS A 51 -10.20 9.89 -4.66
CA CYS A 51 -10.16 10.12 -6.09
C CYS A 51 -10.81 11.42 -6.52
N GLN A 52 -11.98 11.77 -5.95
CA GLN A 52 -12.60 13.07 -6.23
C GLN A 52 -11.69 14.23 -5.82
N GLY A 53 -11.04 14.14 -4.66
CA GLY A 53 -10.11 15.15 -4.18
C GLY A 53 -8.87 15.29 -5.07
N VAL A 54 -8.25 14.17 -5.46
CA VAL A 54 -7.06 14.19 -6.31
C VAL A 54 -7.39 14.68 -7.72
N LEU A 55 -8.45 14.18 -8.35
CA LEU A 55 -8.86 14.63 -9.69
C LEU A 55 -9.22 16.12 -9.72
N ALA A 56 -9.86 16.64 -8.67
CA ALA A 56 -10.14 18.08 -8.56
C ALA A 56 -8.86 18.93 -8.45
N ALA A 57 -7.80 18.40 -7.84
CA ALA A 57 -6.50 19.08 -7.77
C ALA A 57 -5.70 18.98 -9.08
N LEU A 58 -5.90 17.90 -9.84
CA LEU A 58 -5.22 17.63 -11.10
C LEU A 58 -5.91 18.23 -12.35
N ASP A 59 -7.04 18.92 -12.19
CA ASP A 59 -7.83 19.52 -13.28
C ASP A 59 -7.02 20.52 -14.16
N GLN A 60 -5.83 20.94 -13.71
CA GLN A 60 -4.90 21.80 -14.46
C GLN A 60 -3.82 21.04 -15.27
N GLY A 61 -3.83 19.71 -15.28
CA GLY A 61 -2.86 18.86 -15.98
C GLY A 61 -2.02 18.00 -15.04
N THR A 62 -1.77 16.75 -15.43
CA THR A 62 -1.13 15.74 -14.58
C THR A 62 0.40 15.68 -14.74
N GLU A 63 0.91 15.98 -15.94
CA GLU A 63 2.34 15.88 -16.26
C GLU A 63 3.21 16.82 -15.42
N GLU A 64 2.84 18.10 -15.29
CA GLU A 64 3.63 19.06 -14.50
C GLU A 64 3.69 18.67 -13.01
N VAL A 65 2.59 18.10 -12.48
CA VAL A 65 2.54 17.60 -11.11
C VAL A 65 3.47 16.40 -10.96
N TYR A 66 3.45 15.42 -11.87
CA TYR A 66 4.34 14.26 -11.78
C TYR A 66 5.81 14.62 -11.95
N ILE A 67 6.13 15.53 -12.89
CA ILE A 67 7.50 16.04 -13.06
C ILE A 67 8.00 16.74 -11.78
N SER A 68 7.10 17.39 -11.04
CA SER A 68 7.47 18.05 -9.78
C SER A 68 7.80 17.09 -8.63
N ILE A 69 7.38 15.82 -8.70
CA ILE A 69 7.65 14.81 -7.66
C ILE A 69 9.13 14.44 -7.62
N GLY A 70 9.80 14.43 -8.77
CA GLY A 70 11.23 14.19 -8.87
C GLY A 70 11.62 13.51 -10.18
N THR A 71 12.92 13.25 -10.30
CA THR A 71 13.55 12.62 -11.47
C THR A 71 13.97 11.19 -11.17
N GLU A 72 14.31 10.43 -12.21
CA GLU A 72 14.84 9.06 -12.06
C GLU A 72 16.12 9.03 -11.22
N ALA A 73 16.98 10.05 -11.35
CA ALA A 73 18.18 10.20 -10.53
C ALA A 73 17.86 10.40 -9.03
N GLU A 74 16.67 10.92 -8.72
CA GLU A 74 16.13 11.08 -7.37
C GLU A 74 15.26 9.89 -6.93
N GLY A 75 15.19 8.83 -7.75
CA GLY A 75 14.44 7.61 -7.47
C GLY A 75 12.99 7.60 -7.95
N VAL A 76 12.57 8.59 -8.74
CA VAL A 76 11.20 8.69 -9.28
C VAL A 76 11.19 8.22 -10.73
N VAL A 77 10.59 7.06 -10.97
CA VAL A 77 10.39 6.53 -12.33
C VAL A 77 8.96 6.81 -12.76
N ILE A 78 8.79 7.65 -13.78
CA ILE A 78 7.49 7.90 -14.42
C ILE A 78 7.33 6.88 -15.55
N ASP A 79 6.44 5.91 -15.36
CA ASP A 79 6.09 4.96 -16.41
C ASP A 79 4.96 5.54 -17.28
N PRO A 80 5.22 5.87 -18.57
CA PRO A 80 4.21 6.43 -19.45
C PRO A 80 3.13 5.42 -19.84
N THR A 81 3.31 4.14 -19.53
CA THR A 81 2.34 3.07 -19.79
C THR A 81 1.48 2.73 -18.58
N ALA A 82 1.79 3.30 -17.40
CA ALA A 82 0.99 3.10 -16.20
C ALA A 82 -0.42 3.70 -16.37
N PRO A 83 -1.46 3.05 -15.84
CA PRO A 83 -2.80 3.63 -15.81
C PRO A 83 -2.82 4.99 -15.11
N GLU A 84 -3.70 5.88 -15.59
CA GLU A 84 -3.93 7.17 -14.92
C GLU A 84 -4.42 6.97 -13.48
N VAL A 85 -4.13 7.96 -12.63
CA VAL A 85 -4.67 8.03 -11.27
C VAL A 85 -6.19 7.93 -11.32
N CYS A 86 -6.77 7.06 -10.51
CA CYS A 86 -8.21 6.83 -10.46
C CYS A 86 -8.84 6.34 -11.78
N ALA A 87 -8.08 5.67 -12.66
CA ALA A 87 -8.61 5.10 -13.91
C ALA A 87 -9.74 4.06 -13.69
N ASN A 88 -9.78 3.39 -12.53
CA ASN A 88 -10.71 2.30 -12.24
C ASN A 88 -11.80 2.72 -11.23
N LEU A 89 -12.71 3.60 -11.66
CA LEU A 89 -13.88 4.04 -10.89
C LEU A 89 -15.20 3.45 -11.43
N PRO A 90 -16.18 3.13 -10.55
CA PRO A 90 -16.09 3.15 -9.10
C PRO A 90 -15.19 2.00 -8.60
N PRO A 91 -14.50 2.19 -7.46
CA PRO A 91 -13.61 1.16 -6.97
C PRO A 91 -14.41 -0.05 -6.44
N ARG A 92 -13.77 -1.23 -6.42
CA ARG A 92 -14.35 -2.43 -5.82
C ARG A 92 -14.54 -2.23 -4.31
N GLU A 93 -15.39 -3.05 -3.70
CA GLU A 93 -15.55 -3.09 -2.24
C GLU A 93 -14.19 -3.27 -1.56
N ALA A 94 -13.94 -2.46 -0.53
CA ALA A 94 -12.73 -2.49 0.25
C ALA A 94 -12.89 -3.32 1.51
N SER A 95 -11.78 -3.87 1.98
CA SER A 95 -11.63 -4.45 3.31
C SER A 95 -11.88 -3.39 4.38
N HIS A 96 -12.38 -3.82 5.54
CA HIS A 96 -12.67 -2.92 6.65
C HIS A 96 -11.39 -2.19 7.10
N PRO A 97 -11.40 -0.84 7.27
CA PRO A 97 -10.21 -0.06 7.61
C PRO A 97 -9.44 -0.59 8.84
N GLY A 98 -10.15 -0.88 9.94
CA GLY A 98 -9.52 -1.45 11.13
C GLY A 98 -8.83 -2.80 10.92
N ARG A 99 -9.29 -3.63 9.97
CA ARG A 99 -8.64 -4.90 9.63
C ARG A 99 -7.38 -4.65 8.79
N GLN A 100 -7.44 -3.69 7.87
CA GLN A 100 -6.30 -3.22 7.09
C GLN A 100 -5.19 -2.64 7.99
N GLY A 101 -5.57 -1.82 8.97
CA GLY A 101 -4.66 -1.25 9.97
C GLY A 101 -4.01 -2.30 10.86
N MET A 102 -4.77 -3.29 11.34
CA MET A 102 -4.21 -4.41 12.12
C MET A 102 -3.13 -5.18 11.34
N ILE A 103 -3.38 -5.49 10.06
CA ILE A 103 -2.40 -6.16 9.21
C ILE A 103 -1.14 -5.30 9.07
N LEU A 104 -1.31 -3.99 8.83
CA LEU A 104 -0.19 -3.06 8.70
C LEU A 104 0.65 -3.00 9.97
N GLU A 105 0.03 -2.84 11.14
CA GLU A 105 0.74 -2.75 12.43
C GLU A 105 1.57 -4.01 12.70
N ILE A 106 0.99 -5.19 12.50
CA ILE A 106 1.69 -6.47 12.66
C ILE A 106 2.85 -6.56 11.67
N ALA A 107 2.61 -6.25 10.39
CA ALA A 107 3.63 -6.33 9.35
C ALA A 107 4.81 -5.38 9.61
N VAL A 108 4.53 -4.13 9.98
CA VAL A 108 5.55 -3.11 10.25
C VAL A 108 6.37 -3.47 11.48
N LEU A 109 5.70 -3.91 12.56
CA LEU A 109 6.40 -4.37 13.76
C LEU A 109 7.30 -5.57 13.45
N ALA A 110 6.77 -6.59 12.78
CA ALA A 110 7.52 -7.78 12.41
C ALA A 110 8.70 -7.46 11.48
N PHE A 111 8.53 -6.55 10.53
CA PHE A 111 9.64 -6.07 9.70
C PHE A 111 10.75 -5.44 10.54
N PHE A 112 10.43 -4.48 11.42
CA PHE A 112 11.44 -3.83 12.24
C PHE A 112 12.12 -4.80 13.22
N GLU A 113 11.38 -5.70 13.85
CA GLU A 113 11.95 -6.72 14.75
C GLU A 113 12.82 -7.73 14.01
N SER A 114 12.51 -8.06 12.75
CA SER A 114 13.33 -8.95 11.92
C SER A 114 14.73 -8.39 11.63
N VAL A 115 14.85 -7.06 11.56
CA VAL A 115 16.11 -6.37 11.23
C VAL A 115 16.84 -5.91 12.50
N PHE A 116 16.09 -5.39 13.48
CA PHE A 116 16.64 -4.67 14.63
C PHE A 116 16.39 -5.36 15.98
N GLY A 117 15.78 -6.55 15.99
CA GLY A 117 15.50 -7.28 17.23
C GLY A 117 16.76 -7.56 18.04
N ASP A 118 16.64 -7.52 19.37
CA ASP A 118 17.76 -7.61 20.34
C ASP A 118 18.50 -8.97 20.30
N SER A 119 17.90 -9.99 19.69
CA SER A 119 18.49 -11.33 19.58
C SER A 119 18.17 -11.98 18.24
N THR A 120 19.01 -12.93 17.84
CA THR A 120 18.76 -13.74 16.63
C THR A 120 17.48 -14.58 16.72
N GLU A 121 16.96 -14.82 17.93
CA GLU A 121 15.70 -15.53 18.13
C GLU A 121 14.51 -14.63 17.81
N ILE A 122 14.53 -13.38 18.31
CA ILE A 122 13.50 -12.36 17.99
C ILE A 122 13.49 -12.10 16.48
N GLN A 123 14.67 -11.88 15.89
CA GLN A 123 14.78 -11.59 14.46
C GLN A 123 14.16 -12.71 13.61
N ARG A 124 14.49 -13.98 13.91
CA ARG A 124 13.93 -15.13 13.18
C ARG A 124 12.44 -15.31 13.39
N ALA A 125 11.94 -15.10 14.61
CA ALA A 125 10.52 -15.19 14.91
C ALA A 125 9.74 -14.11 14.14
N ALA A 126 10.27 -12.89 14.09
CA ALA A 126 9.67 -11.78 13.37
C ALA A 126 9.70 -11.97 11.85
N SER A 127 10.80 -12.47 11.27
CA SER A 127 10.85 -12.89 9.86
C SER A 127 9.78 -13.95 9.56
N TYR A 128 9.64 -14.96 10.43
CA TYR A 128 8.62 -15.99 10.26
C TYR A 128 7.19 -15.41 10.35
N GLN A 129 6.96 -14.47 11.27
CA GLN A 129 5.67 -13.78 11.39
C GLN A 129 5.30 -13.07 10.09
N LEU A 130 6.26 -12.34 9.50
CA LEU A 130 6.08 -11.58 8.27
C LEU A 130 5.88 -12.50 7.04
N GLU A 131 6.71 -13.53 6.90
CA GLU A 131 6.75 -14.40 5.71
C GLU A 131 5.70 -15.52 5.69
N LYS A 132 5.21 -15.94 6.87
CA LYS A 132 4.37 -17.15 7.01
C LYS A 132 3.12 -16.89 7.83
N SER A 133 3.25 -16.41 9.07
CA SER A 133 2.10 -16.32 9.98
C SER A 133 1.07 -15.29 9.51
N LEU A 134 1.51 -14.15 8.98
CA LEU A 134 0.60 -13.07 8.56
C LEU A 134 -0.43 -13.56 7.54
N ALA A 135 0.00 -14.27 6.50
CA ALA A 135 -0.90 -14.84 5.49
C ALA A 135 -1.76 -15.99 6.03
N ALA A 136 -1.32 -16.68 7.09
CA ALA A 136 -2.11 -17.72 7.74
C ALA A 136 -3.22 -17.13 8.63
N ASP A 137 -2.97 -15.97 9.25
CA ASP A 137 -3.92 -15.26 10.11
C ASP A 137 -4.92 -14.42 9.30
N PHE A 138 -4.50 -13.93 8.13
CA PHE A 138 -5.27 -13.05 7.26
C PHE A 138 -5.21 -13.56 5.81
N ASN A 139 -6.29 -14.19 5.34
CA ASN A 139 -6.36 -14.75 3.98
C ASN A 139 -6.17 -13.70 2.86
N GLU A 140 -6.47 -12.44 3.16
CA GLU A 140 -6.28 -11.31 2.24
C GLU A 140 -4.85 -10.76 2.23
N ALA A 141 -3.98 -11.15 3.17
CA ALA A 141 -2.62 -10.63 3.27
C ALA A 141 -1.63 -11.57 2.59
N HIS A 142 -0.74 -11.00 1.75
CA HIS A 142 0.29 -11.76 1.04
C HIS A 142 1.65 -11.13 1.21
N PHE A 143 2.68 -11.96 1.30
CA PHE A 143 4.08 -11.56 1.36
C PHE A 143 4.79 -11.89 0.05
N HIS A 144 5.57 -10.94 -0.47
CA HIS A 144 6.39 -11.08 -1.67
C HIS A 144 7.84 -10.66 -1.36
N ASN A 145 8.79 -11.43 -1.88
CA ASN A 145 10.24 -11.21 -1.79
C ASN A 145 10.94 -11.33 -3.15
#